data_AF-A0A945IAQ3-F1
#
_entry.id   AF-A0A945IAQ3-F1
#
_cell.length_a   1.000
_cell.length_b   1.000
_cell.length_c   1.000
_cell.angle_alpha   90.00
_cell.angle_beta   90.00
_cell.angle_gamma   90.00
#
_symmetry.space_group_name_H-M   'P 1'
#
loop_
_entity.id
_entity.type
_entity.pdbx_description
1 polymer ?
#
loop_
_entity_poly.entity_id
_entity_poly.type
_entity_poly.pdbx_seq_one_letter_code
_entity_poly.pdbx_strand_id
1 'polypeptide(L)'
;MAQEECRDIKKMLKAMQNLKLEEFKTLIESGGDIENIRERKRNIEQVFNTSSFLRLKLKRWEKVAKKTQRIQEIKKKINGDRITKDTPINDLHIIYNNSGGVTGFKEGKGPFSLDTTYRNFPIDIHNFKEDISRLTGFTEDQISSYTETKNKNFLENTILKGKIKYHYGNLSPERIDEDKRITCPEIVNGDLQLQVTSAKTLTLPKIIHGDLLLFYLLSTEKLVLPETVNGSLCMSSLTEIDGLEFPKTVHGKLNLIGLESVHNVVFPQDGVNGLISMDRLKTAHTVQFPKTLIGSIHLFNLEKATNILLPETIIGSIVTWELKSAEGVTFPKTIDGDLILLGLTTTDGLVLPDIVTGKVLIDRNKFSEEDLVIMEQKYSHLNIVYKE
;
A
#
# COMPACT_ATOMS: atom_id res chain seq x y z
N MET A 1 -27.78 -0.10 -25.50
CA MET A 1 -26.47 -0.29 -24.82
C MET A 1 -26.58 -0.30 -23.29
N ALA A 2 -27.34 0.59 -22.64
CA ALA A 2 -27.66 0.47 -21.21
C ALA A 2 -28.25 -0.90 -20.80
N GLN A 3 -28.82 -1.67 -21.74
CA GLN A 3 -29.35 -3.01 -21.50
C GLN A 3 -28.29 -4.11 -21.37
N GLU A 4 -27.09 -3.94 -21.92
CA GLU A 4 -26.04 -4.96 -21.91
C GLU A 4 -25.09 -4.80 -20.72
N GLU A 5 -24.73 -3.56 -20.38
CA GLU A 5 -24.12 -3.20 -19.10
C GLU A 5 -25.08 -3.47 -17.93
N CYS A 6 -26.37 -3.16 -18.05
CA CYS A 6 -27.35 -3.63 -17.09
C CYS A 6 -27.49 -5.16 -17.12
N ARG A 7 -27.19 -5.87 -18.20
CA ARG A 7 -27.29 -7.34 -18.24
C ARG A 7 -26.14 -7.98 -17.47
N ASP A 8 -24.93 -7.45 -17.59
CA ASP A 8 -23.77 -7.95 -16.88
C ASP A 8 -23.75 -7.48 -15.43
N ILE A 9 -24.16 -6.24 -15.14
CA ILE A 9 -24.41 -5.77 -13.76
C ILE A 9 -25.61 -6.49 -13.14
N LYS A 10 -26.69 -6.80 -13.89
CA LYS A 10 -27.79 -7.64 -13.36
C LYS A 10 -27.37 -9.10 -13.21
N LYS A 11 -26.55 -9.67 -14.09
CA LYS A 11 -25.97 -11.02 -13.89
C LYS A 11 -25.07 -11.04 -12.67
N MET A 12 -24.25 -10.01 -12.48
CA MET A 12 -23.38 -9.81 -11.31
C MET A 12 -24.19 -9.62 -10.03
N LEU A 13 -25.17 -8.71 -10.01
CA LEU A 13 -26.07 -8.47 -8.87
C LEU A 13 -26.93 -9.70 -8.56
N LYS A 14 -27.42 -10.41 -9.58
CA LYS A 14 -28.19 -11.66 -9.43
C LYS A 14 -27.31 -12.80 -8.93
N ALA A 15 -26.06 -12.90 -9.39
CA ALA A 15 -25.09 -13.82 -8.83
C ALA A 15 -24.79 -13.48 -7.36
N MET A 16 -24.51 -12.21 -7.04
CA MET A 16 -24.26 -11.73 -5.67
C MET A 16 -25.47 -11.89 -4.73
N GLN A 17 -26.69 -11.65 -5.20
CA GLN A 17 -27.93 -11.87 -4.45
C GLN A 17 -28.17 -13.36 -4.18
N ASN A 18 -27.85 -14.23 -5.13
CA ASN A 18 -27.95 -15.68 -4.97
C ASN A 18 -26.86 -16.27 -4.07
N LEU A 19 -25.75 -15.56 -3.86
CA LEU A 19 -24.65 -15.98 -2.99
C LEU A 19 -24.93 -15.78 -1.50
N LYS A 20 -26.03 -15.07 -1.15
CA LYS A 20 -26.50 -14.88 0.24
C LYS A 20 -25.37 -14.58 1.22
N LEU A 21 -24.54 -13.59 0.89
CA LEU A 21 -23.27 -13.29 1.57
C LEU A 21 -23.42 -13.06 3.08
N GLU A 22 -24.52 -12.44 3.53
CA GLU A 22 -24.78 -12.28 4.96
C GLU A 22 -25.20 -13.59 5.65
N GLU A 23 -25.90 -14.49 4.95
CA GLU A 23 -26.15 -15.83 5.50
C GLU A 23 -24.86 -16.66 5.54
N PHE A 24 -23.97 -16.51 4.55
CA PHE A 24 -22.67 -17.17 4.55
C PHE A 24 -21.76 -16.63 5.66
N LYS A 25 -21.74 -15.31 5.86
CA LYS A 25 -21.05 -14.66 6.98
C LYS A 25 -21.60 -15.13 8.32
N THR A 26 -22.92 -15.15 8.50
CA THR A 26 -23.57 -15.68 9.70
C THR A 26 -23.27 -17.16 9.93
N LEU A 27 -23.22 -17.97 8.86
CA LEU A 27 -22.88 -19.40 8.91
C LEU A 27 -21.42 -19.62 9.35
N ILE A 28 -20.49 -18.77 8.89
CA ILE A 28 -19.08 -18.79 9.31
C ILE A 28 -18.96 -18.33 10.77
N GLU A 29 -19.61 -17.23 11.14
CA GLU A 29 -19.55 -16.63 12.48
C GLU A 29 -20.18 -17.52 13.56
N SER A 30 -21.16 -18.36 13.20
CA SER A 30 -21.80 -19.34 14.09
C SER A 30 -21.08 -20.69 14.18
N GLY A 31 -20.05 -20.93 13.37
CA GLY A 31 -19.38 -22.24 13.31
C GLY A 31 -20.22 -23.35 12.68
N GLY A 32 -21.01 -23.00 11.66
CA GLY A 32 -21.89 -23.93 10.95
C GLY A 32 -21.17 -25.06 10.19
N ASP A 33 -21.97 -25.95 9.60
CA ASP A 33 -21.51 -27.18 8.92
C ASP A 33 -20.42 -26.92 7.85
N ILE A 34 -19.30 -27.62 8.00
CA ILE A 34 -18.08 -27.42 7.21
C ILE A 34 -18.25 -27.81 5.74
N GLU A 35 -19.12 -28.77 5.45
CA GLU A 35 -19.33 -29.24 4.07
C GLU A 35 -20.19 -28.23 3.29
N ASN A 36 -21.19 -27.63 3.94
CA ASN A 36 -21.98 -26.52 3.43
C ASN A 36 -21.12 -25.25 3.20
N ILE A 37 -20.19 -24.97 4.12
CA ILE A 37 -19.23 -23.86 3.94
C ILE A 37 -18.32 -24.10 2.74
N ARG A 38 -17.81 -25.33 2.54
CA ARG A 38 -16.96 -25.69 1.39
C ARG A 38 -17.70 -25.60 0.05
N GLU A 39 -18.95 -26.03 0.02
CA GLU A 39 -19.79 -25.98 -1.17
C GLU A 39 -20.11 -24.53 -1.57
N ARG A 40 -20.54 -23.70 -0.61
CA ARG A 40 -20.77 -22.26 -0.83
C ARG A 40 -19.49 -21.55 -1.25
N LYS A 41 -18.34 -21.92 -0.66
CA LYS A 41 -17.02 -21.43 -1.08
C LYS A 41 -16.71 -21.78 -2.54
N ARG A 42 -16.92 -23.03 -2.99
CA ARG A 42 -16.69 -23.41 -4.40
C ARG A 42 -17.58 -22.63 -5.38
N ASN A 43 -18.84 -22.40 -5.01
CA ASN A 43 -19.78 -21.62 -5.84
C ASN A 43 -19.38 -20.14 -5.92
N ILE A 44 -18.90 -19.57 -4.81
CA ILE A 44 -18.29 -18.24 -4.78
C ILE A 44 -17.02 -18.24 -5.65
N GLU A 45 -16.11 -19.20 -5.50
CA GLU A 45 -14.86 -19.29 -6.27
C GLU A 45 -15.10 -19.37 -7.80
N GLN A 46 -16.14 -20.08 -8.25
CA GLN A 46 -16.51 -20.12 -9.68
C GLN A 46 -16.96 -18.75 -10.22
N VAL A 47 -17.76 -17.99 -9.46
CA VAL A 47 -18.20 -16.63 -9.82
C VAL A 47 -17.03 -15.63 -9.74
N PHE A 48 -16.04 -15.90 -8.89
CA PHE A 48 -14.89 -15.03 -8.66
C PHE A 48 -13.74 -15.30 -9.65
N ASN A 49 -13.69 -16.47 -10.29
CA ASN A 49 -12.67 -16.83 -11.28
C ASN A 49 -12.86 -16.15 -12.65
N THR A 50 -14.00 -15.50 -12.90
CA THR A 50 -14.23 -14.67 -14.10
C THR A 50 -13.70 -13.24 -13.96
N SER A 51 -13.12 -12.87 -12.81
CA SER A 51 -12.59 -11.51 -12.55
C SER A 51 -11.35 -11.56 -11.64
N SER A 52 -10.20 -11.10 -12.15
CA SER A 52 -8.95 -10.98 -11.38
C SER A 52 -9.12 -10.12 -10.12
N PHE A 53 -10.01 -9.12 -10.17
CA PHE A 53 -10.42 -8.24 -9.07
C PHE A 53 -11.04 -8.99 -7.89
N LEU A 54 -12.07 -9.81 -8.17
CA LEU A 54 -12.79 -10.58 -7.15
C LEU A 54 -11.87 -11.59 -6.47
N ARG A 55 -11.02 -12.26 -7.26
CA ARG A 55 -10.03 -13.22 -6.74
C ARG A 55 -9.03 -12.57 -5.78
N LEU A 56 -8.54 -11.36 -6.07
CA LEU A 56 -7.61 -10.63 -5.20
C LEU A 56 -8.29 -10.12 -3.92
N LYS A 57 -9.51 -9.57 -4.02
CA LYS A 57 -10.30 -9.12 -2.87
C LYS A 57 -10.70 -10.29 -1.96
N LEU A 58 -11.16 -11.40 -2.52
CA LEU A 58 -11.48 -12.62 -1.76
C LEU A 58 -10.26 -13.16 -1.02
N LYS A 59 -9.11 -13.29 -1.70
CA LYS A 59 -7.84 -13.68 -1.04
C LYS A 59 -7.48 -12.76 0.13
N ARG A 60 -7.69 -11.45 -0.01
CA ARG A 60 -7.44 -10.47 1.05
C ARG A 60 -8.42 -10.63 2.21
N TRP A 61 -9.72 -10.77 1.94
CA TRP A 61 -10.74 -11.01 2.96
C TRP A 61 -10.51 -12.33 3.70
N GLU A 62 -10.17 -13.40 3.00
CA GLU A 62 -9.82 -14.69 3.63
C GLU A 62 -8.62 -14.53 4.57
N LYS A 63 -7.56 -13.80 4.16
CA LYS A 63 -6.40 -13.52 5.02
C LYS A 63 -6.79 -12.76 6.28
N VAL A 64 -7.61 -11.71 6.15
CA VAL A 64 -8.08 -10.90 7.28
C VAL A 64 -8.97 -11.72 8.20
N ALA A 65 -9.94 -12.48 7.66
CA ALA A 65 -10.84 -13.31 8.44
C ALA A 65 -10.08 -14.37 9.25
N LYS A 66 -9.15 -15.09 8.63
CA LYS A 66 -8.27 -16.06 9.31
C LYS A 66 -7.48 -15.41 10.44
N LYS A 67 -6.93 -14.21 10.19
CA LYS A 67 -6.19 -13.44 11.19
C LYS A 67 -7.08 -13.04 12.37
N THR A 68 -8.28 -12.54 12.11
CA THR A 68 -9.26 -12.14 13.13
C THR A 68 -9.74 -13.33 13.97
N GLN A 69 -10.06 -14.45 13.32
CA GLN A 69 -10.45 -15.68 14.02
C GLN A 69 -9.34 -16.13 14.98
N ARG A 70 -8.10 -16.14 14.51
CA ARG A 70 -6.97 -16.53 15.36
C ARG A 70 -6.74 -15.56 16.52
N ILE A 71 -6.90 -14.25 16.29
CA ILE A 71 -6.89 -13.23 17.35
C ILE A 71 -7.94 -13.54 18.42
N GLN A 72 -9.16 -13.92 18.03
CA GLN A 72 -10.22 -14.28 18.98
C GLN A 72 -9.92 -15.57 19.73
N GLU A 73 -9.35 -16.58 19.07
CA GLU A 73 -8.90 -17.82 19.72
C GLU A 73 -7.82 -17.56 20.77
N ILE A 74 -6.84 -16.70 20.46
CA ILE A 74 -5.79 -16.29 21.40
C ILE A 74 -6.42 -15.58 22.61
N LYS A 75 -7.37 -14.66 22.39
CA LYS A 75 -8.11 -13.98 23.48
C LYS A 75 -8.83 -14.97 24.41
N LYS A 76 -9.44 -16.03 23.87
CA LYS A 76 -10.11 -17.06 24.69
C LYS A 76 -9.12 -17.89 25.52
N LYS A 77 -7.91 -18.13 25.01
CA LYS A 77 -6.87 -18.90 25.72
C LYS A 77 -6.19 -18.09 26.82
N ILE A 78 -6.05 -16.79 26.61
CA ILE A 78 -5.48 -15.85 27.58
C ILE A 78 -6.58 -15.53 28.61
N ASN A 79 -6.66 -16.34 29.67
CA ASN A 79 -7.70 -16.30 30.70
C ASN A 79 -7.57 -15.02 31.58
N GLY A 80 -8.00 -13.86 31.06
CA GLY A 80 -7.94 -12.56 31.75
C GLY A 80 -6.72 -11.70 31.41
N ASP A 81 -6.45 -11.48 30.12
CA ASP A 81 -5.51 -10.47 29.58
C ASP A 81 -4.00 -10.66 29.89
N ARG A 82 -3.55 -11.81 30.41
CA ARG A 82 -2.13 -12.07 30.75
C ARG A 82 -1.44 -13.10 29.86
N ILE A 83 -0.40 -12.68 29.13
CA ILE A 83 0.53 -13.59 28.44
C ILE A 83 1.27 -14.45 29.47
N THR A 84 1.34 -15.75 29.25
CA THR A 84 2.13 -16.69 30.08
C THR A 84 3.38 -17.14 29.33
N LYS A 85 4.39 -17.64 30.06
CA LYS A 85 5.61 -18.20 29.46
C LYS A 85 5.32 -19.34 28.48
N ASP A 86 4.20 -20.02 28.62
CA ASP A 86 3.77 -21.13 27.75
C ASP A 86 3.07 -20.67 26.46
N THR A 87 2.92 -19.36 26.24
CA THR A 87 2.28 -18.82 25.03
C THR A 87 3.12 -19.21 23.79
N PRO A 88 2.51 -19.85 22.77
CA PRO A 88 3.23 -20.24 21.56
C PRO A 88 3.80 -19.03 20.80
N ILE A 89 4.99 -19.18 20.20
CA ILE A 89 5.68 -18.16 19.39
C ILE A 89 4.76 -17.58 18.30
N ASN A 90 3.98 -18.43 17.62
CA ASN A 90 3.03 -17.96 16.60
C ASN A 90 1.93 -17.04 17.16
N ASP A 91 1.50 -17.28 18.40
CA ASP A 91 0.45 -16.47 19.03
C ASP A 91 1.06 -15.15 19.54
N LEU A 92 2.31 -15.16 20.04
CA LEU A 92 3.09 -13.96 20.36
C LEU A 92 3.32 -13.06 19.12
N HIS A 93 3.68 -13.64 17.97
CA HIS A 93 3.83 -12.89 16.73
C HIS A 93 2.54 -12.15 16.35
N ILE A 94 1.39 -12.79 16.55
CA ILE A 94 0.09 -12.17 16.27
C ILE A 94 -0.19 -11.06 17.28
N ILE A 95 0.11 -11.25 18.56
CA ILE A 95 -0.10 -10.21 19.58
C ILE A 95 0.72 -8.97 19.26
N TYR A 96 2.04 -9.11 19.14
CA TYR A 96 2.96 -7.98 19.00
C TYR A 96 2.89 -7.27 17.64
N ASN A 97 2.58 -7.98 16.55
CA ASN A 97 2.40 -7.35 15.23
C ASN A 97 1.06 -6.63 15.08
N ASN A 98 0.12 -6.79 16.02
CA ASN A 98 -1.18 -6.09 16.00
C ASN A 98 -1.29 -4.98 17.05
N SER A 99 -0.39 -4.93 18.03
CA SER A 99 -0.38 -3.94 19.10
C SER A 99 0.56 -2.74 18.83
N GLY A 100 1.37 -2.79 17.76
CA GLY A 100 2.14 -1.66 17.25
C GLY A 100 1.20 -0.61 16.64
N GLY A 101 0.89 0.44 17.39
CA GLY A 101 -0.01 1.52 16.97
C GLY A 101 0.53 2.32 15.79
N VAL A 102 0.06 2.05 14.59
CA VAL A 102 0.28 2.90 13.41
C VAL A 102 -0.55 4.19 13.55
N THR A 103 0.13 5.33 13.47
CA THR A 103 -0.45 6.67 13.61
C THR A 103 -0.43 7.51 12.33
N GLY A 104 0.21 7.06 11.24
CA GLY A 104 0.33 7.82 9.99
C GLY A 104 -0.73 7.54 8.91
N PHE A 105 -0.92 8.55 8.04
CA PHE A 105 -1.88 8.69 6.93
C PHE A 105 -3.28 8.08 7.15
N LYS A 106 -4.08 8.69 8.03
CA LYS A 106 -5.54 8.49 8.02
C LYS A 106 -6.15 9.24 6.84
N GLU A 107 -6.70 8.54 5.84
CA GLU A 107 -7.62 9.14 4.89
C GLU A 107 -8.89 8.31 4.74
N GLY A 108 -10.02 9.03 4.70
CA GLY A 108 -11.26 8.69 3.98
C GLY A 108 -11.84 7.29 4.17
N LYS A 109 -12.99 7.21 4.85
CA LYS A 109 -13.90 6.06 4.82
C LYS A 109 -14.51 5.90 3.41
N GLY A 110 -13.74 5.39 2.46
CA GLY A 110 -14.30 4.82 1.24
C GLY A 110 -15.00 3.49 1.55
N PRO A 111 -15.99 3.05 0.76
CA PRO A 111 -16.76 1.82 1.01
C PRO A 111 -15.91 0.53 0.99
N PHE A 112 -14.64 0.62 0.56
CA PHE A 112 -13.67 -0.47 0.56
C PHE A 112 -12.44 -0.19 1.44
N SER A 113 -12.46 0.86 2.27
CA SER A 113 -11.42 1.08 3.27
C SER A 113 -11.67 0.08 4.41
N LEU A 114 -10.71 -0.82 4.61
CA LEU A 114 -10.72 -1.63 5.83
C LEU A 114 -10.23 -0.73 6.96
N ASP A 115 -11.13 -0.44 7.88
CA ASP A 115 -10.79 0.19 9.14
C ASP A 115 -9.84 -0.76 9.92
N THR A 116 -8.54 -0.48 9.89
CA THR A 116 -7.53 -1.25 10.62
C THR A 116 -7.49 -0.88 12.11
N THR A 117 -8.61 -0.46 12.69
CA THR A 117 -8.75 -0.03 14.10
C THR A 117 -8.75 -1.18 15.11
N TYR A 118 -8.48 -2.42 14.70
CA TYR A 118 -8.09 -3.51 15.62
C TYR A 118 -6.67 -3.30 16.22
N ARG A 119 -6.32 -2.06 16.57
CA ARG A 119 -4.97 -1.59 16.92
C ARG A 119 -4.74 -1.35 18.41
N ASN A 120 -5.61 -1.87 19.26
CA ASN A 120 -5.39 -1.92 20.71
C ASN A 120 -5.69 -3.34 21.19
N PHE A 121 -4.65 -4.16 21.36
CA PHE A 121 -4.71 -5.29 22.28
C PHE A 121 -4.31 -4.73 23.64
N PRO A 122 -5.25 -4.45 24.57
CA PRO A 122 -4.92 -4.07 25.93
C PRO A 122 -4.48 -5.33 26.68
N ILE A 123 -3.33 -5.89 26.29
CA ILE A 123 -2.67 -6.94 27.06
C ILE A 123 -1.67 -6.23 27.97
N ASP A 124 -1.71 -6.57 29.25
CA ASP A 124 -0.73 -6.11 30.22
C ASP A 124 0.62 -6.80 29.93
N ILE A 125 1.50 -6.09 29.22
CA ILE A 125 2.76 -6.63 28.71
C ILE A 125 3.86 -6.55 29.80
N HIS A 126 3.66 -7.26 30.90
CA HIS A 126 4.60 -7.21 32.03
C HIS A 126 5.99 -7.80 31.71
N ASN A 127 6.09 -8.70 30.72
CA ASN A 127 7.35 -9.36 30.30
C ASN A 127 7.74 -9.07 28.85
N PHE A 128 7.49 -7.83 28.39
CA PHE A 128 7.74 -7.40 27.00
C PHE A 128 9.10 -7.84 26.43
N LYS A 129 10.20 -7.55 27.13
CA LYS A 129 11.55 -7.84 26.62
C LYS A 129 11.82 -9.35 26.53
N GLU A 130 11.36 -10.13 27.50
CA GLU A 130 11.45 -11.61 27.48
C GLU A 130 10.68 -12.18 26.28
N ASP A 131 9.46 -11.70 26.03
CA ASP A 131 8.64 -12.16 24.91
C ASP A 131 9.26 -11.82 23.55
N ILE A 132 9.72 -10.59 23.37
CA ILE A 132 10.40 -10.18 22.14
C ILE A 132 11.72 -10.95 21.97
N SER A 133 12.45 -11.19 23.06
CA SER A 133 13.67 -12.01 23.03
C SER A 133 13.36 -13.40 22.49
N ARG A 134 12.28 -14.03 22.95
CA ARG A 134 11.81 -15.34 22.44
C ARG A 134 11.36 -15.29 20.98
N LEU A 135 10.74 -14.19 20.54
CA LEU A 135 10.27 -14.02 19.15
C LEU A 135 11.38 -13.80 18.14
N THR A 136 12.44 -13.09 18.54
CA THR A 136 13.44 -12.56 17.62
C THR A 136 14.81 -13.20 17.79
N GLY A 137 15.08 -13.80 18.95
CA GLY A 137 16.39 -14.30 19.33
C GLY A 137 17.34 -13.21 19.85
N PHE A 138 16.93 -11.93 19.87
CA PHE A 138 17.73 -10.86 20.47
C PHE A 138 17.76 -10.96 21.99
N THR A 139 18.84 -10.51 22.62
CA THR A 139 18.92 -10.42 24.08
C THR A 139 18.10 -9.23 24.59
N GLU A 140 17.65 -9.26 25.85
CA GLU A 140 16.80 -8.20 26.40
C GLU A 140 17.44 -6.80 26.38
N ASP A 141 18.77 -6.71 26.49
CA ASP A 141 19.52 -5.45 26.38
C ASP A 141 19.55 -4.88 24.96
N GLN A 142 19.29 -5.70 23.93
CA GLN A 142 19.14 -5.29 22.54
C GLN A 142 17.70 -4.86 22.20
N ILE A 143 16.78 -4.91 23.17
CA ILE A 143 15.36 -4.66 22.99
C ILE A 143 14.96 -3.38 23.74
N SER A 144 14.18 -2.54 23.05
CA SER A 144 13.60 -1.32 23.63
C SER A 144 12.15 -1.11 23.20
N SER A 145 11.49 -0.15 23.85
CA SER A 145 10.10 0.22 23.60
C SER A 145 9.90 1.74 23.62
N TYR A 146 8.75 2.19 23.13
CA TYR A 146 8.35 3.59 23.12
C TYR A 146 8.42 4.27 24.50
N THR A 147 8.20 3.57 25.62
CA THR A 147 8.30 4.21 26.94
C THR A 147 9.71 4.71 27.23
N GLU A 148 10.73 4.04 26.69
CA GLU A 148 12.15 4.40 26.87
C GLU A 148 12.58 5.56 25.95
N THR A 149 11.82 5.89 24.88
CA THR A 149 12.15 7.01 23.98
C THR A 149 11.87 8.37 24.62
N LYS A 150 11.08 8.42 25.69
CA LYS A 150 10.86 9.64 26.49
C LYS A 150 12.15 10.20 27.11
N ASN A 151 13.18 9.36 27.26
CA ASN A 151 14.50 9.78 27.65
C ASN A 151 15.35 10.08 26.41
N LYS A 152 15.55 11.38 26.12
CA LYS A 152 16.33 11.85 24.96
C LYS A 152 17.75 11.27 24.91
N ASN A 153 18.42 11.20 26.05
CA ASN A 153 19.77 10.63 26.14
C ASN A 153 19.78 9.13 25.79
N PHE A 154 18.75 8.39 26.19
CA PHE A 154 18.63 6.97 25.84
C PHE A 154 18.35 6.77 24.35
N LEU A 155 17.44 7.57 23.78
CA LEU A 155 17.13 7.57 22.35
C LEU A 155 18.39 7.84 21.51
N GLU A 156 19.09 8.94 21.77
CA GLU A 156 20.22 9.38 20.95
C GLU A 156 21.50 8.56 21.15
N ASN A 157 21.77 8.09 22.37
CA ASN A 157 23.04 7.42 22.70
C ASN A 157 22.94 5.88 22.75
N THR A 158 21.73 5.32 22.68
CA THR A 158 21.51 3.86 22.76
C THR A 158 20.71 3.34 21.58
N ILE A 159 19.48 3.84 21.37
CA ILE A 159 18.61 3.35 20.29
C ILE A 159 19.23 3.68 18.93
N LEU A 160 19.68 4.92 18.73
CA LEU A 160 20.21 5.41 17.46
C LEU A 160 21.72 5.20 17.26
N LYS A 161 22.37 4.40 18.14
CA LYS A 161 23.79 4.04 18.03
C LYS A 161 24.01 2.55 17.70
N GLY A 162 22.96 1.84 17.29
CA GLY A 162 23.02 0.44 16.89
C GLY A 162 23.19 -0.57 18.04
N LYS A 163 23.08 -0.12 19.31
CA LYS A 163 23.06 -1.02 20.48
C LYS A 163 21.75 -1.80 20.56
N ILE A 164 20.65 -1.13 20.22
CA ILE A 164 19.33 -1.73 20.13
C ILE A 164 19.15 -2.34 18.74
N LYS A 165 18.64 -3.57 18.70
CA LYS A 165 18.32 -4.32 17.47
C LYS A 165 16.82 -4.36 17.19
N TYR A 166 15.98 -4.31 18.23
CA TYR A 166 14.53 -4.29 18.10
C TYR A 166 13.92 -3.16 18.94
N HIS A 167 13.02 -2.38 18.32
CA HIS A 167 12.26 -1.34 18.99
C HIS A 167 10.75 -1.57 18.83
N TYR A 168 10.00 -1.51 19.93
CA TYR A 168 8.54 -1.63 19.92
C TYR A 168 7.83 -0.29 20.11
N GLY A 169 6.92 0.02 19.19
CA GLY A 169 6.22 1.29 19.15
C GLY A 169 6.90 2.31 18.22
N ASN A 170 6.35 3.52 18.21
CA ASN A 170 6.73 4.55 17.26
C ASN A 170 8.05 5.22 17.66
N LEU A 171 8.93 5.38 16.68
CA LEU A 171 10.24 5.99 16.84
C LEU A 171 10.28 7.29 16.02
N SER A 172 10.26 8.42 16.73
CA SER A 172 10.27 9.75 16.13
C SER A 172 11.28 10.65 16.85
N PRO A 173 12.59 10.49 16.62
CA PRO A 173 13.58 11.43 17.12
C PRO A 173 13.32 12.85 16.61
N GLU A 174 13.72 13.84 17.42
CA GLU A 174 13.82 15.22 16.98
C GLU A 174 14.85 15.35 15.83
N ARG A 175 14.86 16.51 15.16
CA ARG A 175 15.78 16.80 14.05
C ARG A 175 17.19 16.30 14.37
N ILE A 176 17.70 15.41 13.52
CA ILE A 176 19.04 14.88 13.73
C ILE A 176 20.06 15.83 13.10
N ASP A 177 21.12 16.07 13.85
CA ASP A 177 22.32 16.77 13.40
C ASP A 177 23.00 15.98 12.27
N GLU A 178 23.22 16.64 11.13
CA GLU A 178 23.68 16.01 9.88
C GLU A 178 25.06 15.33 10.03
N ASP A 179 25.88 15.86 10.94
CA ASP A 179 27.23 15.35 11.24
C ASP A 179 27.22 14.10 12.12
N LYS A 180 26.08 13.78 12.75
CA LYS A 180 25.98 12.61 13.63
C LYS A 180 25.57 11.38 12.85
N ARG A 181 26.39 10.32 12.96
CA ARG A 181 25.98 8.98 12.51
C ARG A 181 24.79 8.47 13.31
N ILE A 182 23.75 8.06 12.58
CA ILE A 182 22.51 7.47 13.07
C ILE A 182 22.47 6.02 12.62
N THR A 183 22.34 5.11 13.58
CA THR A 183 22.13 3.70 13.30
C THR A 183 20.86 3.26 14.01
N CYS A 184 19.78 3.15 13.25
CA CYS A 184 18.50 2.67 13.76
C CYS A 184 18.57 1.17 14.13
N PRO A 185 17.64 0.69 14.96
CA PRO A 185 17.43 -0.74 15.18
C PRO A 185 17.18 -1.49 13.87
N GLU A 186 17.51 -2.79 13.83
CA GLU A 186 17.26 -3.64 12.66
C GLU A 186 15.76 -3.81 12.38
N ILE A 187 14.94 -3.84 13.44
CA ILE A 187 13.49 -3.96 13.37
C ILE A 187 12.83 -2.85 14.19
N VAL A 188 11.89 -2.14 13.58
CA VAL A 188 10.98 -1.19 14.26
C VAL A 188 9.55 -1.71 14.15
N ASN A 189 8.99 -2.14 15.27
CA ASN A 189 7.61 -2.58 15.36
C ASN A 189 6.66 -1.40 15.68
N GLY A 190 6.61 -0.46 14.75
CA GLY A 190 5.85 0.79 14.80
C GLY A 190 6.24 1.70 13.64
N ASP A 191 5.80 2.95 13.70
CA ASP A 191 6.18 3.99 12.73
C ASP A 191 7.60 4.49 13.01
N LEU A 192 8.37 4.79 11.96
CA LEU A 192 9.65 5.48 12.03
C LEU A 192 9.54 6.84 11.32
N GLN A 193 9.79 7.92 12.06
CA GLN A 193 9.79 9.28 11.54
C GLN A 193 11.16 9.91 11.75
N LEU A 194 11.81 10.32 10.67
CA LEU A 194 13.13 10.96 10.71
C LEU A 194 13.07 12.29 9.99
N GLN A 195 13.67 13.31 10.60
CA GLN A 195 13.91 14.60 9.96
C GLN A 195 15.39 14.66 9.58
N VAL A 196 15.68 14.36 8.31
CA VAL A 196 17.03 14.24 7.77
C VAL A 196 17.08 14.89 6.40
N THR A 197 18.13 15.67 6.12
CA THR A 197 18.34 16.29 4.79
C THR A 197 19.13 15.40 3.84
N SER A 198 19.91 14.46 4.39
CA SER A 198 20.76 13.52 3.65
C SER A 198 20.78 12.13 4.31
N ALA A 199 21.02 11.09 3.53
CA ALA A 199 21.15 9.71 3.99
C ALA A 199 22.61 9.26 4.25
N LYS A 200 23.61 10.13 4.05
CA LYS A 200 25.05 9.79 4.10
C LYS A 200 25.50 9.11 5.40
N THR A 201 24.88 9.48 6.51
CA THR A 201 25.22 9.03 7.87
C THR A 201 24.11 8.20 8.51
N LEU A 202 23.09 7.82 7.72
CA LEU A 202 21.88 7.16 8.17
C LEU A 202 21.90 5.67 7.83
N THR A 203 21.67 4.82 8.82
CA THR A 203 21.38 3.40 8.64
C THR A 203 19.94 3.13 9.08
N LEU A 204 19.07 2.84 8.12
CA LEU A 204 17.66 2.52 8.35
C LEU A 204 17.46 1.08 8.83
N PRO A 205 16.32 0.77 9.48
CA PRO A 205 15.95 -0.61 9.79
C PRO A 205 15.82 -1.46 8.54
N LYS A 206 16.01 -2.77 8.67
CA LYS A 206 15.68 -3.73 7.61
C LYS A 206 14.17 -3.91 7.47
N ILE A 207 13.45 -3.90 8.60
CA ILE A 207 12.00 -4.12 8.66
C ILE A 207 11.34 -3.01 9.48
N ILE A 208 10.29 -2.40 8.91
CA ILE A 208 9.41 -1.45 9.60
C ILE A 208 7.98 -1.98 9.52
N HIS A 209 7.36 -2.20 10.68
CA HIS A 209 5.97 -2.69 10.75
C HIS A 209 4.91 -1.59 10.58
N GLY A 210 5.29 -0.32 10.79
CA GLY A 210 4.45 0.85 10.52
C GLY A 210 4.92 1.64 9.31
N ASP A 211 4.68 2.95 9.36
CA ASP A 211 5.08 3.90 8.32
C ASP A 211 6.56 4.29 8.42
N LEU A 212 7.21 4.56 7.28
CA LEU A 212 8.52 5.21 7.20
C LEU A 212 8.37 6.62 6.64
N LEU A 213 8.62 7.63 7.45
CA LEU A 213 8.56 9.04 7.06
C LEU A 213 9.97 9.64 7.11
N LEU A 214 10.52 9.99 5.95
CA LEU A 214 11.80 10.71 5.83
C LEU A 214 11.52 12.16 5.44
N PHE A 215 11.26 12.97 6.45
CA PHE A 215 10.98 14.40 6.27
C PHE A 215 12.26 15.15 5.89
N TYR A 216 12.13 16.08 4.95
CA TYR A 216 13.19 16.97 4.48
C TYR A 216 14.34 16.29 3.73
N LEU A 217 14.24 15.00 3.40
CA LEU A 217 15.29 14.33 2.63
C LEU A 217 15.37 14.93 1.23
N LEU A 218 16.54 15.48 0.88
CA LEU A 218 16.77 16.21 -0.37
C LEU A 218 17.46 15.36 -1.44
N SER A 219 18.09 14.25 -1.06
CA SER A 219 18.82 13.38 -1.98
C SER A 219 18.76 11.92 -1.55
N THR A 220 18.72 11.02 -2.54
CA THR A 220 18.81 9.56 -2.37
C THR A 220 20.25 9.04 -2.36
N GLU A 221 21.26 9.92 -2.45
CA GLU A 221 22.66 9.52 -2.44
C GLU A 221 22.97 8.71 -1.17
N LYS A 222 23.42 7.45 -1.34
CA LYS A 222 23.72 6.49 -0.27
C LYS A 222 22.51 6.09 0.59
N LEU A 223 21.29 6.41 0.16
CA LEU A 223 20.08 5.93 0.82
C LEU A 223 19.89 4.44 0.55
N VAL A 224 19.87 3.65 1.62
CA VAL A 224 19.47 2.25 1.57
C VAL A 224 18.14 2.12 2.31
N LEU A 225 17.07 1.85 1.55
CA LEU A 225 15.73 1.69 2.10
C LEU A 225 15.57 0.33 2.80
N PRO A 226 14.63 0.19 3.75
CA PRO A 226 14.29 -1.10 4.36
C PRO A 226 13.88 -2.12 3.31
N GLU A 227 14.10 -3.41 3.59
CA GLU A 227 13.59 -4.49 2.73
C GLU A 227 12.05 -4.53 2.74
N THR A 228 11.43 -4.21 3.88
CA THR A 228 9.98 -4.24 4.07
C THR A 228 9.48 -3.05 4.86
N VAL A 229 8.44 -2.39 4.34
CA VAL A 229 7.64 -1.38 5.03
C VAL A 229 6.17 -1.82 5.02
N ASN A 230 5.64 -2.22 6.18
CA ASN A 230 4.24 -2.67 6.27
C ASN A 230 3.22 -1.52 6.33
N GLY A 231 3.69 -0.28 6.52
CA GLY A 231 2.91 0.93 6.34
C GLY A 231 3.24 1.66 5.05
N SER A 232 3.12 2.98 5.08
CA SER A 232 3.43 3.91 3.99
C SER A 232 4.90 4.33 4.01
N LEU A 233 5.45 4.64 2.84
CA LEU A 233 6.77 5.28 2.69
C LEU A 233 6.56 6.70 2.17
N CYS A 234 7.08 7.69 2.89
CA CYS A 234 6.98 9.09 2.54
C CYS A 234 8.37 9.73 2.42
N MET A 235 8.66 10.28 1.24
CA MET A 235 9.87 11.07 0.95
C MET A 235 9.46 12.32 0.15
N SER A 236 8.52 13.09 0.69
CA SER A 236 7.83 14.18 0.00
C SER A 236 8.70 15.41 -0.33
N SER A 237 9.93 15.47 0.17
CA SER A 237 10.86 16.59 -0.05
C SER A 237 11.87 16.34 -1.17
N LEU A 238 11.98 15.12 -1.67
CA LEU A 238 12.82 14.81 -2.82
C LEU A 238 12.26 15.52 -4.05
N THR A 239 13.13 16.19 -4.81
CA THR A 239 12.79 16.81 -6.10
C THR A 239 13.17 15.92 -7.29
N GLU A 240 14.12 15.00 -7.10
CA GLU A 240 14.60 14.09 -8.11
C GLU A 240 14.98 12.74 -7.52
N ILE A 241 14.88 11.69 -8.35
CA ILE A 241 15.41 10.36 -8.07
C ILE A 241 16.12 9.84 -9.33
N ASP A 242 17.33 9.33 -9.17
CA ASP A 242 18.02 8.52 -10.17
C ASP A 242 18.54 7.23 -9.51
N GLY A 243 18.08 6.08 -10.00
CA GLY A 243 18.60 4.76 -9.58
C GLY A 243 18.30 4.35 -8.13
N LEU A 244 17.14 4.72 -7.57
CA LEU A 244 16.73 4.28 -6.22
C LEU A 244 16.04 2.90 -6.27
N GLU A 245 16.56 1.97 -5.47
CA GLU A 245 15.89 0.69 -5.20
C GLU A 245 14.87 0.85 -4.07
N PHE A 246 13.60 0.62 -4.37
CA PHE A 246 12.53 0.65 -3.37
C PHE A 246 12.47 -0.64 -2.55
N PRO A 247 11.83 -0.64 -1.36
CA PRO A 247 11.57 -1.85 -0.60
C PRO A 247 10.89 -2.90 -1.47
N LYS A 248 11.17 -4.19 -1.21
CA LYS A 248 10.49 -5.30 -1.92
C LYS A 248 8.98 -5.21 -1.76
N THR A 249 8.54 -4.79 -0.57
CA THR A 249 7.14 -4.66 -0.21
C THR A 249 6.86 -3.34 0.49
N VAL A 250 5.84 -2.62 0.01
CA VAL A 250 5.22 -1.48 0.71
C VAL A 250 3.70 -1.70 0.79
N HIS A 251 3.19 -1.96 1.98
CA HIS A 251 1.77 -2.29 2.18
C HIS A 251 0.85 -1.05 2.37
N GLY A 252 1.41 0.15 2.40
CA GLY A 252 0.69 1.42 2.45
C GLY A 252 0.92 2.27 1.20
N LYS A 253 0.85 3.60 1.39
CA LYS A 253 1.04 4.58 0.32
C LYS A 253 2.52 4.81 0.00
N LEU A 254 2.81 5.16 -1.24
CA LEU A 254 4.08 5.78 -1.63
C LEU A 254 3.83 7.26 -1.89
N ASN A 255 4.27 8.10 -0.93
CA ASN A 255 4.14 9.55 -1.04
C ASN A 255 5.47 10.18 -1.47
N LEU A 256 5.50 10.59 -2.73
CA LEU A 256 6.65 11.18 -3.43
C LEU A 256 6.22 12.50 -4.12
N ILE A 257 5.27 13.23 -3.51
CA ILE A 257 4.63 14.41 -4.09
C ILE A 257 5.60 15.52 -4.52
N GLY A 258 6.80 15.56 -3.94
CA GLY A 258 7.82 16.58 -4.22
C GLY A 258 8.57 16.37 -5.52
N LEU A 259 8.56 15.16 -6.09
CA LEU A 259 9.38 14.83 -7.24
C LEU A 259 8.96 15.65 -8.46
N GLU A 260 9.93 16.25 -9.12
CA GLU A 260 9.78 16.91 -10.42
C GLU A 260 10.36 16.05 -11.56
N SER A 261 11.33 15.18 -11.27
CA SER A 261 11.88 14.23 -12.23
C SER A 261 12.22 12.86 -11.63
N VAL A 262 12.09 11.79 -12.42
CA VAL A 262 12.54 10.44 -12.05
C VAL A 262 13.26 9.75 -13.21
N HIS A 263 14.35 9.06 -12.88
CA HIS A 263 15.18 8.30 -13.82
C HIS A 263 15.52 6.92 -13.25
N ASN A 264 15.38 5.87 -14.05
CA ASN A 264 15.81 4.52 -13.72
C ASN A 264 15.25 4.00 -12.37
N VAL A 265 13.93 4.12 -12.20
CA VAL A 265 13.25 3.74 -10.95
C VAL A 265 12.48 2.45 -11.13
N VAL A 266 12.66 1.52 -10.18
CA VAL A 266 11.85 0.30 -10.06
C VAL A 266 11.08 0.37 -8.75
N PHE A 267 9.75 0.47 -8.84
CA PHE A 267 8.86 0.44 -7.69
C PHE A 267 8.76 -0.98 -7.09
N PRO A 268 8.23 -1.14 -5.85
CA PRO A 268 8.10 -2.44 -5.18
C PRO A 268 7.37 -3.47 -6.05
N GLN A 269 8.05 -4.56 -6.42
CA GLN A 269 7.54 -5.54 -7.38
C GLN A 269 6.51 -6.52 -6.77
N ASP A 270 6.55 -6.75 -5.46
CA ASP A 270 5.55 -7.57 -4.75
C ASP A 270 4.22 -6.83 -4.56
N GLY A 271 4.15 -5.57 -5.01
CA GLY A 271 2.95 -4.73 -5.03
C GLY A 271 3.01 -3.60 -4.01
N VAL A 272 2.25 -2.55 -4.32
CA VAL A 272 1.94 -1.44 -3.42
C VAL A 272 0.45 -1.48 -3.11
N ASN A 273 0.11 -1.33 -1.83
CA ASN A 273 -1.27 -1.32 -1.37
C ASN A 273 -1.64 0.12 -0.94
N GLY A 274 -2.01 0.94 -1.91
CA GLY A 274 -2.41 2.31 -1.66
C GLY A 274 -2.08 3.23 -2.81
N LEU A 275 -2.15 4.52 -2.51
CA LEU A 275 -1.82 5.59 -3.46
C LEU A 275 -0.31 5.64 -3.70
N ILE A 276 0.09 5.64 -4.97
CA ILE A 276 1.40 6.14 -5.41
C ILE A 276 1.17 7.56 -5.93
N SER A 277 1.74 8.55 -5.25
CA SER A 277 1.53 9.96 -5.58
C SER A 277 2.87 10.64 -5.86
N MET A 278 2.97 11.18 -7.07
CA MET A 278 4.07 12.00 -7.57
C MET A 278 3.48 13.24 -8.26
N ASP A 279 2.68 13.99 -7.50
CA ASP A 279 1.78 15.00 -8.07
C ASP A 279 2.52 16.14 -8.80
N ARG A 280 3.75 16.48 -8.38
CA ARG A 280 4.59 17.52 -9.01
C ARG A 280 5.49 17.01 -10.14
N LEU A 281 5.44 15.71 -10.46
CA LEU A 281 6.35 15.09 -11.41
C LEU A 281 6.15 15.70 -12.77
N LYS A 282 7.17 16.28 -13.39
CA LYS A 282 7.10 16.86 -14.75
C LYS A 282 7.62 15.88 -15.78
N THR A 283 8.68 15.16 -15.45
CA THR A 283 9.35 14.24 -16.38
C THR A 283 9.66 12.90 -15.74
N ALA A 284 9.57 11.83 -16.53
CA ALA A 284 9.89 10.49 -16.06
C ALA A 284 10.52 9.65 -17.18
N HIS A 285 11.64 8.98 -16.87
CA HIS A 285 12.41 8.18 -17.81
C HIS A 285 12.74 6.82 -17.21
N THR A 286 12.37 5.73 -17.89
CA THR A 286 12.62 4.35 -17.44
C THR A 286 12.07 4.10 -16.03
N VAL A 287 10.75 3.98 -15.93
CA VAL A 287 10.04 3.74 -14.67
C VAL A 287 9.23 2.46 -14.76
N GLN A 288 9.47 1.54 -13.82
CA GLN A 288 8.79 0.25 -13.77
C GLN A 288 7.93 0.13 -12.52
N PHE A 289 6.62 -0.06 -12.71
CA PHE A 289 5.68 -0.33 -11.64
C PHE A 289 5.50 -1.86 -11.42
N PRO A 290 4.98 -2.30 -10.27
CA PRO A 290 4.59 -3.71 -10.10
C PRO A 290 3.53 -4.13 -11.11
N LYS A 291 3.48 -5.42 -11.46
CA LYS A 291 2.45 -5.97 -12.35
C LYS A 291 1.01 -5.69 -11.90
N THR A 292 0.78 -5.63 -10.59
CA THR A 292 -0.55 -5.34 -10.02
C THR A 292 -0.42 -4.29 -8.93
N LEU A 293 -1.33 -3.30 -8.97
CA LEU A 293 -1.46 -2.29 -7.94
C LEU A 293 -2.86 -2.37 -7.31
N ILE A 294 -2.92 -2.38 -5.97
CA ILE A 294 -4.18 -2.21 -5.23
C ILE A 294 -4.21 -0.80 -4.67
N GLY A 295 -4.68 0.14 -5.48
CA GLY A 295 -4.70 1.56 -5.18
C GLY A 295 -4.62 2.40 -6.46
N SER A 296 -4.36 3.69 -6.29
CA SER A 296 -4.36 4.66 -7.40
C SER A 296 -2.95 5.17 -7.69
N ILE A 297 -2.75 5.72 -8.89
CA ILE A 297 -1.54 6.43 -9.31
C ILE A 297 -1.90 7.87 -9.63
N HIS A 298 -1.30 8.83 -8.92
CA HIS A 298 -1.43 10.25 -9.20
C HIS A 298 -0.14 10.81 -9.79
N LEU A 299 -0.27 11.35 -10.99
CA LEU A 299 0.78 11.91 -11.83
C LEU A 299 0.27 13.23 -12.43
N PHE A 300 -0.31 14.08 -11.58
CA PHE A 300 -1.08 15.24 -12.03
C PHE A 300 -0.29 16.13 -13.00
N ASN A 301 0.95 16.46 -12.64
CA ASN A 301 1.77 17.37 -13.44
C ASN A 301 2.70 16.67 -14.43
N LEU A 302 2.55 15.36 -14.68
CA LEU A 302 3.45 14.64 -15.58
C LEU A 302 3.27 15.19 -16.99
N GLU A 303 4.28 15.88 -17.53
CA GLU A 303 4.23 16.48 -18.86
C GLU A 303 4.79 15.54 -19.93
N LYS A 304 5.90 14.85 -19.61
CA LYS A 304 6.64 13.99 -20.53
C LYS A 304 7.09 12.69 -19.88
N ALA A 305 6.95 11.61 -20.62
CA ALA A 305 7.30 10.27 -20.20
C ALA A 305 8.10 9.56 -21.28
N THR A 306 9.09 8.78 -20.88
CA THR A 306 9.75 7.82 -21.77
C THR A 306 9.93 6.50 -21.03
N ASN A 307 9.55 5.40 -21.67
CA ASN A 307 9.71 4.06 -21.12
C ASN A 307 9.10 3.90 -19.71
N ILE A 308 7.88 4.40 -19.51
CA ILE A 308 7.10 4.16 -18.30
C ILE A 308 6.20 2.95 -18.51
N LEU A 309 6.38 1.92 -17.68
CA LEU A 309 5.53 0.74 -17.66
C LEU A 309 4.62 0.80 -16.44
N LEU A 310 3.36 1.22 -16.64
CA LEU A 310 2.35 1.18 -15.59
C LEU A 310 1.95 -0.29 -15.28
N PRO A 311 1.35 -0.57 -14.12
CA PRO A 311 0.88 -1.92 -13.77
C PRO A 311 -0.04 -2.51 -14.85
N GLU A 312 0.05 -3.81 -15.10
CA GLU A 312 -0.90 -4.49 -16.01
C GLU A 312 -2.34 -4.40 -15.48
N THR A 313 -2.52 -4.40 -14.16
CA THR A 313 -3.82 -4.29 -13.48
C THR A 313 -3.75 -3.29 -12.33
N ILE A 314 -4.72 -2.38 -12.29
CA ILE A 314 -4.90 -1.40 -11.21
C ILE A 314 -6.29 -1.55 -10.60
N ILE A 315 -6.36 -1.71 -9.27
CA ILE A 315 -7.60 -1.63 -8.50
C ILE A 315 -7.70 -0.24 -7.86
N GLY A 316 -8.12 0.72 -8.65
CA GLY A 316 -8.09 2.16 -8.36
C GLY A 316 -8.00 2.95 -9.66
N SER A 317 -7.58 4.21 -9.55
CA SER A 317 -7.58 5.15 -10.68
C SER A 317 -6.16 5.55 -11.11
N ILE A 318 -6.01 5.95 -12.36
CA ILE A 318 -4.85 6.72 -12.82
C ILE A 318 -5.29 8.14 -13.11
N VAL A 319 -4.54 9.12 -12.63
CA VAL A 319 -4.83 10.53 -12.87
C VAL A 319 -3.60 11.26 -13.38
N THR A 320 -3.73 11.83 -14.59
CA THR A 320 -2.78 12.76 -15.21
C THR A 320 -3.54 13.97 -15.72
N TRP A 321 -3.03 15.17 -15.45
CA TRP A 321 -3.65 16.42 -15.92
C TRP A 321 -2.80 17.13 -16.97
N GLU A 322 -1.48 16.94 -16.95
CA GLU A 322 -0.56 17.65 -17.83
C GLU A 322 0.13 16.80 -18.89
N LEU A 323 -0.15 15.48 -18.95
CA LEU A 323 0.51 14.57 -19.90
C LEU A 323 0.10 14.91 -21.32
N LYS A 324 1.04 15.42 -22.14
CA LYS A 324 0.71 15.93 -23.48
C LYS A 324 0.60 14.84 -24.54
N SER A 325 1.37 13.76 -24.39
CA SER A 325 1.39 12.60 -25.29
C SER A 325 1.42 11.30 -24.49
N ALA A 326 0.77 10.26 -25.01
CA ALA A 326 0.82 8.90 -24.48
C ALA A 326 2.08 8.13 -24.93
N GLU A 327 2.84 8.67 -25.89
CA GLU A 327 4.09 8.07 -26.33
C GLU A 327 5.05 7.88 -25.14
N GLY A 328 5.65 6.70 -25.07
CA GLY A 328 6.54 6.34 -23.96
C GLY A 328 5.82 5.92 -22.67
N VAL A 329 4.48 5.89 -22.63
CA VAL A 329 3.68 5.34 -21.53
C VAL A 329 2.96 4.08 -21.97
N THR A 330 3.23 2.97 -21.30
CA THR A 330 2.43 1.74 -21.45
C THR A 330 1.32 1.74 -20.40
N PHE A 331 0.07 1.91 -20.83
CA PHE A 331 -1.10 1.88 -19.95
C PHE A 331 -1.45 0.46 -19.47
N PRO A 332 -2.16 0.33 -18.34
CA PRO A 332 -2.68 -0.96 -17.87
C PRO A 332 -3.60 -1.62 -18.89
N LYS A 333 -3.73 -2.95 -18.81
CA LYS A 333 -4.81 -3.68 -19.51
C LYS A 333 -6.15 -3.51 -18.80
N THR A 334 -6.12 -3.37 -17.48
CA THR A 334 -7.33 -3.27 -16.65
C THR A 334 -7.18 -2.21 -15.57
N ILE A 335 -8.16 -1.31 -15.50
CA ILE A 335 -8.33 -0.31 -14.45
C ILE A 335 -9.71 -0.48 -13.83
N ASP A 336 -9.76 -0.83 -12.55
CA ASP A 336 -10.99 -0.83 -11.76
C ASP A 336 -11.17 0.51 -11.04
N GLY A 337 -11.45 1.53 -11.83
CA GLY A 337 -11.55 2.93 -11.43
C GLY A 337 -11.54 3.84 -12.64
N ASP A 338 -11.18 5.10 -12.43
CA ASP A 338 -11.15 6.11 -13.48
C ASP A 338 -9.75 6.18 -14.13
N LEU A 339 -9.74 6.51 -15.42
CA LEU A 339 -8.54 6.90 -16.16
C LEU A 339 -8.69 8.35 -16.61
N ILE A 340 -7.95 9.26 -15.98
CA ILE A 340 -8.05 10.69 -16.25
C ILE A 340 -6.82 11.14 -17.04
N LEU A 341 -7.05 11.62 -18.27
CA LEU A 341 -6.03 11.99 -19.25
C LEU A 341 -6.31 13.39 -19.83
N LEU A 342 -6.58 14.36 -18.96
CA LEU A 342 -6.99 15.71 -19.37
C LEU A 342 -5.89 16.49 -20.10
N GLY A 343 -4.63 16.04 -19.99
CA GLY A 343 -3.48 16.72 -20.55
C GLY A 343 -3.26 16.50 -22.04
N LEU A 344 -3.77 15.38 -22.57
CA LEU A 344 -3.38 14.88 -23.89
C LEU A 344 -3.81 15.82 -25.00
N THR A 345 -2.95 16.00 -26.00
CA THR A 345 -3.19 16.84 -27.18
C THR A 345 -3.01 16.09 -28.50
N THR A 346 -2.74 14.78 -28.44
CA THR A 346 -2.58 13.91 -29.61
C THR A 346 -3.00 12.48 -29.26
N THR A 347 -3.46 11.73 -30.25
CA THR A 347 -3.76 10.30 -30.16
C THR A 347 -2.55 9.42 -30.50
N ASP A 348 -1.44 10.02 -30.90
CA ASP A 348 -0.20 9.31 -31.24
C ASP A 348 0.30 8.47 -30.06
N GLY A 349 0.59 7.19 -30.33
CA GLY A 349 1.02 6.24 -29.31
C GLY A 349 -0.04 5.88 -28.27
N LEU A 350 -1.25 6.45 -28.32
CA LEU A 350 -2.30 6.18 -27.35
C LEU A 350 -2.89 4.78 -27.55
N VAL A 351 -2.68 3.94 -26.55
CA VAL A 351 -3.31 2.63 -26.39
C VAL A 351 -4.03 2.63 -25.03
N LEU A 352 -5.35 2.75 -25.05
CA LEU A 352 -6.16 2.71 -23.83
C LEU A 352 -6.30 1.27 -23.31
N PRO A 353 -6.61 1.09 -22.01
CA PRO A 353 -6.86 -0.23 -21.42
C PRO A 353 -8.02 -0.98 -22.10
N ASP A 354 -7.96 -2.31 -22.09
CA ASP A 354 -9.06 -3.17 -22.55
C ASP A 354 -10.30 -3.03 -21.65
N ILE A 355 -10.09 -2.73 -20.36
CA ILE A 355 -11.16 -2.60 -19.37
C ILE A 355 -10.88 -1.38 -18.48
N VAL A 356 -11.84 -0.47 -18.43
CA VAL A 356 -11.94 0.60 -17.43
C VAL A 356 -13.34 0.56 -16.84
N THR A 357 -13.47 0.28 -15.54
CA THR A 357 -14.80 0.15 -14.90
C THR A 357 -15.44 1.51 -14.57
N GLY A 358 -14.60 2.54 -14.38
CA GLY A 358 -15.02 3.93 -14.22
C GLY A 358 -15.11 4.64 -15.57
N LYS A 359 -14.67 5.90 -15.59
CA LYS A 359 -14.67 6.74 -16.79
C LYS A 359 -13.25 6.90 -17.33
N VAL A 360 -13.15 6.98 -18.65
CA VAL A 360 -11.97 7.56 -19.31
C VAL A 360 -12.27 9.03 -19.55
N LEU A 361 -11.61 9.95 -18.83
CA LEU A 361 -11.87 11.38 -18.94
C LEU A 361 -10.81 12.06 -19.81
N ILE A 362 -11.24 12.69 -20.90
CA ILE A 362 -10.39 13.40 -21.87
C ILE A 362 -10.92 14.83 -22.05
N ASP A 363 -10.04 15.80 -22.28
CA ASP A 363 -10.44 17.18 -22.60
C ASP A 363 -10.77 17.29 -24.09
N ARG A 364 -12.02 17.64 -24.43
CA ARG A 364 -12.49 17.71 -25.82
C ARG A 364 -11.71 18.72 -26.64
N ASN A 365 -11.40 19.87 -26.04
CA ASN A 365 -10.90 21.04 -26.76
C ASN A 365 -9.45 20.87 -27.25
N LYS A 366 -8.80 19.77 -26.86
CA LYS A 366 -7.41 19.45 -27.21
C LYS A 366 -7.28 18.54 -28.43
N PHE A 367 -8.40 18.08 -28.99
CA PHE A 367 -8.42 17.15 -30.12
C PHE A 367 -9.24 17.70 -31.27
N SER A 368 -8.91 17.27 -32.49
CA SER A 368 -9.77 17.53 -33.65
C SER A 368 -11.02 16.65 -33.60
N GLU A 369 -12.09 17.05 -34.30
CA GLU A 369 -13.28 16.19 -34.43
C GLU A 369 -12.98 14.83 -35.06
N GLU A 370 -12.00 14.77 -35.97
CA GLU A 370 -11.56 13.51 -36.58
C GLU A 370 -10.90 12.58 -35.56
N ASP A 371 -10.02 13.11 -34.71
CA ASP A 371 -9.40 12.34 -33.61
C ASP A 371 -10.45 11.79 -32.64
N LEU A 372 -11.45 12.60 -32.29
CA LEU A 372 -12.53 12.23 -31.38
C LEU A 372 -13.35 11.07 -31.96
N VAL A 373 -13.71 11.14 -33.25
CA VAL A 373 -14.44 10.06 -33.96
C VAL A 373 -13.60 8.78 -34.00
N ILE A 374 -12.30 8.88 -34.29
CA ILE A 374 -11.39 7.72 -34.30
C ILE A 374 -11.32 7.08 -32.90
N MET A 375 -11.20 7.89 -31.84
CA MET A 375 -11.18 7.39 -30.47
C MET A 375 -12.49 6.68 -30.09
N GLU A 376 -13.65 7.26 -30.41
CA GLU A 376 -14.96 6.66 -30.15
C GLU A 376 -15.15 5.33 -30.87
N GLN A 377 -14.69 5.22 -32.13
CA GLN A 377 -14.77 3.97 -32.89
C GLN A 377 -13.81 2.92 -32.36
N LYS A 378 -12.55 3.28 -32.13
CA LYS A 378 -11.50 2.35 -31.68
C LYS A 378 -11.75 1.82 -30.27
N TYR A 379 -12.28 2.67 -29.40
CA TYR A 379 -12.47 2.38 -27.98
C TYR A 379 -13.95 2.37 -27.58
N SER A 380 -14.83 1.93 -28.49
CA SER A 380 -16.29 1.88 -28.29
C SER A 380 -16.76 1.02 -27.12
N HIS A 381 -15.87 0.21 -26.56
CA HIS A 381 -16.09 -0.63 -25.38
C HIS A 381 -15.82 0.10 -24.06
N LEU A 382 -15.24 1.30 -24.10
CA LEU A 382 -14.92 2.11 -22.91
C LEU A 382 -15.90 3.27 -22.77
N ASN A 383 -16.17 3.66 -21.53
CA ASN A 383 -16.95 4.85 -21.20
C ASN A 383 -16.05 6.10 -21.27
N ILE A 384 -15.80 6.59 -22.50
CA ILE A 384 -15.09 7.85 -22.72
C ILE A 384 -16.03 9.02 -22.46
N VAL A 385 -15.62 9.89 -21.54
CA VAL A 385 -16.33 11.13 -21.18
C VAL A 385 -15.44 12.30 -21.56
N TYR A 386 -16.02 13.25 -22.29
CA TYR A 386 -15.33 14.46 -22.69
C TYR A 386 -15.64 15.59 -21.71
N LYS A 387 -14.58 16.20 -21.17
CA LYS A 387 -14.67 17.45 -20.44
C LYS A 387 -14.68 18.60 -21.44
N GLU A 388 -15.66 19.50 -21.28
CA GLU A 388 -15.77 20.75 -22.03
C GLU A 388 -14.82 21.85 -21.54
#